data_AF-A0A7W6DH09-F1
#
_entry.id   AF-A0A7W6DH09-F1
#
_cell.length_a   1.000
_cell.length_b   1.000
_cell.length_c   1.000
_cell.angle_alpha   90.00
_cell.angle_beta   90.00
_cell.angle_gamma   90.00
#
_symmetry.space_group_name_H-M   'P 1'
#
loop_
_entity.id
_entity.type
_entity.pdbx_description
1 polymer ?
#
loop_
_entity_poly.entity_id
_entity_poly.type
_entity_poly.pdbx_seq_one_letter_code
_entity_poly.pdbx_strand_id
1 'polypeptide(L)' 'MSATSDFYRARVAQCTREADETKLTNVRDRCLRAAAAWQGMADRVMKSEADRLQQAMDKLARG' A
#
# COMPACT_ATOMS: atom_id res chain seq x y z
N MET A 1 -5.68 -13.65 -8.97
CA MET A 1 -5.10 -13.47 -7.61
C MET A 1 -5.16 -11.99 -7.27
N SER A 2 -5.77 -11.62 -6.14
CA SER A 2 -5.74 -10.24 -5.65
C SER A 2 -4.33 -9.88 -5.18
N ALA A 3 -3.84 -8.69 -5.47
CA ALA A 3 -2.59 -8.20 -4.88
C ALA A 3 -2.78 -7.97 -3.37
N THR A 4 -1.76 -8.29 -2.57
CA THR A 4 -1.74 -8.10 -1.11
C THR A 4 -1.20 -6.73 -0.72
N SER A 5 -1.44 -6.30 0.52
CA SER A 5 -0.86 -5.07 1.07
C SER A 5 0.68 -5.08 0.99
N ASP A 6 1.31 -6.24 1.22
CA ASP A 6 2.77 -6.42 1.09
C ASP A 6 3.29 -6.19 -0.33
N PHE A 7 2.55 -6.63 -1.35
CA PHE A 7 2.91 -6.36 -2.74
C PHE A 7 2.97 -4.84 -3.01
N TYR A 8 1.95 -4.11 -2.55
CA TYR A 8 1.91 -2.66 -2.71
C TYR A 8 3.01 -1.96 -1.90
N ARG A 9 3.30 -2.41 -0.68
CA ARG A 9 4.42 -1.92 0.13
C ARG A 9 5.78 -2.14 -0.53
N ALA A 10 5.98 -3.29 -1.18
CA ALA A 10 7.19 -3.56 -1.95
C ALA A 10 7.36 -2.56 -3.10
N ARG A 11 6.26 -2.18 -3.76
CA ARG A 11 6.26 -1.14 -4.81
C ARG A 11 6.53 0.26 -4.26
N VAL A 12 5.98 0.62 -3.10
CA VAL A 12 6.33 1.87 -2.40
C VAL A 12 7.83 1.91 -2.14
N ALA A 13 8.39 0.87 -1.53
CA ALA A 13 9.81 0.80 -1.21
C ALA A 13 10.70 0.89 -2.47
N GLN A 14 10.29 0.24 -3.57
CA GLN A 14 10.98 0.35 -4.85
C GLN A 14 10.98 1.80 -5.37
N CYS A 15 9.81 2.44 -5.46
CA CYS A 15 9.70 3.79 -5.98
C CYS A 15 10.45 4.81 -5.12
N THR A 16 10.45 4.64 -3.79
CA THR A 16 11.23 5.51 -2.90
C THR A 16 12.72 5.37 -3.13
N ARG A 17 13.25 4.14 -3.27
CA ARG A 17 14.68 3.93 -3.60
C ARG A 17 15.07 4.59 -4.93
N GLU A 18 14.25 4.41 -5.96
CA GLU A 18 14.49 5.04 -7.26
C GLU A 18 14.48 6.57 -7.18
N ALA A 19 13.64 7.15 -6.30
CA ALA A 19 13.60 8.59 -6.05
C ALA A 19 14.85 9.11 -5.32
N ASP A 20 15.44 8.29 -4.45
CA ASP A 20 16.64 8.62 -3.69
C ASP A 20 17.92 8.48 -4.53
N GLU A 21 17.97 7.49 -5.42
CA GLU A 21 19.14 7.22 -6.28
C GLU A 21 19.27 8.20 -7.46
N THR A 22 18.16 8.78 -7.92
CA THR A 22 18.17 9.68 -9.07
C THR A 22 18.64 11.10 -8.73
N LYS A 23 19.43 11.70 -9.64
CA LYS A 23 19.82 13.12 -9.57
C LYS A 23 18.86 14.05 -10.32
N LEU A 24 17.91 13.48 -11.06
CA LEU A 24 16.99 14.22 -11.90
C LEU A 24 15.69 14.49 -11.14
N THR A 25 15.38 15.77 -10.88
CA THR A 25 14.20 16.20 -10.12
C THR A 25 12.89 15.68 -10.72
N ASN A 26 12.75 15.74 -12.04
CA ASN A 26 11.55 15.24 -12.73
C ASN A 26 11.35 13.72 -12.55
N VAL A 27 12.44 12.94 -12.47
CA VAL A 27 12.38 11.50 -12.20
C VAL A 27 12.02 11.27 -10.74
N ARG A 28 12.65 12.00 -9.81
CA ARG A 28 12.34 11.95 -8.37
C ARG A 28 10.86 12.21 -8.12
N ASP A 29 10.30 13.28 -8.67
CA ASP A 29 8.90 13.66 -8.49
C ASP A 29 7.93 12.63 -9.08
N ARG A 30 8.31 12.00 -10.20
CA ARG A 30 7.52 10.89 -10.77
C ARG A 30 7.54 9.67 -9.85
N CYS A 31 8.70 9.29 -9.33
CA CYS A 31 8.85 8.15 -8.43
C CYS A 31 8.10 8.37 -7.11
N LEU A 32 8.16 9.58 -6.53
CA LEU A 32 7.40 9.91 -5.32
C LEU A 32 5.88 9.88 -5.54
N ARG A 33 5.38 10.38 -6.68
CA ARG A 33 3.96 10.26 -7.04
C ARG A 33 3.52 8.81 -7.20
N ALA A 34 4.37 7.98 -7.82
CA ALA A 34 4.11 6.54 -7.93
C ALA A 34 4.08 5.87 -6.55
N ALA A 35 5.04 6.17 -5.67
CA ALA A 35 5.06 5.68 -4.30
C ALA A 35 3.77 6.04 -3.54
N ALA A 36 3.30 7.29 -3.65
CA ALA A 36 2.04 7.71 -3.03
C ALA A 36 0.82 6.94 -3.57
N ALA A 37 0.77 6.67 -4.88
CA ALA A 37 -0.31 5.88 -5.48
C ALA A 37 -0.30 4.42 -4.99
N TRP A 38 0.88 3.80 -4.88
CA TRP A 38 1.05 2.46 -4.33
C TRP A 38 0.66 2.41 -2.85
N GLN A 39 1.07 3.40 -2.07
CA GLN A 39 0.70 3.50 -0.64
C GLN A 39 -0.82 3.56 -0.48
N GLY A 40 -1.50 4.40 -1.28
CA GLY A 40 -2.96 4.48 -1.26
C GLY A 40 -3.66 3.17 -1.66
N MET A 41 -3.03 2.28 -2.42
CA MET A 41 -3.57 0.92 -2.67
C MET A 41 -3.30 -0.03 -1.50
N ALA A 42 -2.11 0.03 -0.89
CA ALA A 42 -1.80 -0.72 0.32
C ALA A 42 -2.82 -0.42 1.43
N ASP A 43 -3.09 0.87 1.66
CA ASP A 43 -4.02 1.32 2.70
C ASP A 43 -5.45 0.83 2.49
N ARG A 44 -5.91 0.80 1.23
CA ARG A 44 -7.24 0.26 0.89
C ARG A 44 -7.34 -1.24 1.18
N VAL A 45 -6.31 -2.01 0.83
CA VAL A 45 -6.27 -3.46 1.11
C VAL A 45 -6.24 -3.71 2.61
N MET A 46 -5.36 -3.02 3.34
CA MET A 46 -5.28 -3.16 4.80
C MET A 46 -6.59 -2.80 5.49
N LYS A 47 -7.27 -1.73 5.05
CA LYS A 47 -8.59 -1.38 5.57
C LYS A 47 -9.61 -2.49 5.32
N SER A 48 -9.67 -3.03 4.10
CA SER A 48 -10.57 -4.14 3.79
C SER A 48 -10.27 -5.39 4.62
N GLU A 49 -9.00 -5.67 4.92
CA GLU A 49 -8.59 -6.80 5.76
C GLU A 49 -9.02 -6.59 7.21
N ALA A 50 -8.79 -5.39 7.75
CA ALA A 50 -9.22 -5.00 9.10
C ALA A 50 -10.75 -5.08 9.27
N ASP A 51 -11.51 -4.56 8.30
CA ASP A 51 -12.97 -4.59 8.32
C ASP A 51 -13.51 -6.04 8.37
N ARG A 52 -12.89 -6.96 7.64
CA ARG A 52 -13.27 -8.39 7.66
C ARG A 52 -12.95 -9.05 8.99
N LEU A 53 -11.80 -8.74 9.59
CA LEU A 53 -11.45 -9.24 10.92
C LEU A 53 -12.45 -8.75 11.97
N GLN A 54 -12.80 -7.46 11.93
CA GLN A 54 -13.80 -6.89 12.84
C GLN A 54 -15.17 -7.57 12.68
N GLN A 55 -15.63 -7.77 11.44
CA GLN A 55 -16.89 -8.47 11.18
C GLN A 55 -16.90 -9.92 11.69
N ALA A 56 -15.77 -10.62 11.56
CA ALA A 56 -15.64 -11.98 12.07
C ALA A 56 -15.72 -12.00 13.61
N MET A 57 -15.07 -11.05 14.28
CA MET A 57 -15.14 -10.89 15.74
C MET A 57 -16.55 -10.56 16.20
N ASP A 58 -17.23 -9.61 15.54
CA ASP A 58 -18.60 -9.21 15.87
C ASP A 58 -19.58 -10.39 15.70
N LYS A 59 -19.37 -11.22 14.67
CA LYS A 59 -20.19 -12.42 14.46
C LYS A 59 -19.97 -13.46 15.55
N LEU A 60 -18.73 -13.68 15.98
CA LEU A 60 -18.41 -14.59 17.09
C LEU A 60 -18.96 -14.08 18.43
N ALA A 61 -19.01 -12.77 18.65
CA ALA A 61 -19.56 -12.17 19.87
C ALA A 61 -21.10 -12.18 19.93
N ARG A 62 -21.78 -12.38 18.78
CA ARG A 62 -23.25 -12.39 18.66
C ARG A 62 -23.87 -13.78 18.54
N GLY A 63 -23.06 -14.82 18.37
CA GLY A 63 -23.49 -16.23 18.30
C GLY A 63 -23.30 -16.92 19.65
#